data_AF-A0A850MBG9-F1
#
_entry.id   AF-A0A850MBG9-F1
#
_cell.length_a   1.000
_cell.length_b   1.000
_cell.length_c   1.000
_cell.angle_alpha   90.00
_cell.angle_beta   90.00
_cell.angle_gamma   90.00
#
_symmetry.space_group_name_H-M   'P 1'
#
loop_
_entity.id
_entity.type
_entity.pdbx_description
1 polymer ?
#
loop_
_entity_poly.entity_id
_entity_poly.type
_entity_poly.pdbx_seq_one_letter_code
_entity_poly.pdbx_strand_id
1 'polypeptide(L)'
;MSEIHNVFILKDGIPVFHVNPVRELVLNDHKAEGKAKNLDSALVAGFLSAIASFANEIGIGTPLTYKTEEMKFSFLSKSDMLFILGTTNVQESEIKTILNDIAEKFVGMISHDNLNVTIANLKPFNDVLKGILSEYVEKHDLIQESRLIEEYAELIPESHIVPETLKKLSNTRRVLFKLMNGTNSIYDIAKMTKQDPRALLSVLRSYKKSGLVSFQRLSSKKIRRIKL
;
A
#
# COMPACT_ATOMS: atom_id res chain seq x y z
N MET A 1 -0.09 -13.16 4.88
CA MET A 1 -0.13 -12.73 3.46
C MET A 1 1.06 -11.82 3.21
N SER A 2 1.68 -11.93 2.04
CA SER A 2 2.95 -11.31 1.69
C SER A 2 2.75 -9.87 1.20
N GLU A 3 3.57 -8.91 1.65
CA GLU A 3 3.39 -7.48 1.32
C GLU A 3 4.73 -6.72 1.36
N ILE A 4 4.86 -5.69 0.52
CA ILE A 4 5.99 -4.74 0.50
C ILE A 4 5.48 -3.36 0.94
N HIS A 5 5.98 -2.89 2.08
CA HIS A 5 5.49 -1.67 2.73
C HIS A 5 6.30 -0.44 2.35
N ASN A 6 7.62 -0.56 2.33
CA ASN A 6 8.52 0.58 2.18
C ASN A 6 9.78 0.19 1.43
N VAL A 7 10.25 1.12 0.60
CA VAL A 7 11.59 1.11 0.02
C VAL A 7 12.29 2.35 0.52
N PHE A 8 13.43 2.19 1.20
CA PHE A 8 14.32 3.28 1.56
C PHE A 8 15.65 3.13 0.85
N ILE A 9 16.21 4.24 0.40
CA ILE A 9 17.59 4.33 -0.05
C ILE A 9 18.24 5.46 0.73
N LEU A 10 19.27 5.12 1.48
CA LEU A 10 20.01 6.05 2.31
C LEU A 10 21.42 6.24 1.75
N LYS A 11 21.94 7.46 1.86
CA LYS A 11 23.34 7.79 1.65
C LYS A 11 23.86 8.44 2.91
N ASP A 12 24.95 7.90 3.48
CA ASP A 12 25.52 8.39 4.76
C ASP A 12 24.48 8.45 5.89
N GLY A 13 23.53 7.51 5.88
CA GLY A 13 22.41 7.43 6.83
C GLY A 13 21.28 8.43 6.62
N ILE A 14 21.38 9.28 5.59
CA ILE A 14 20.35 10.24 5.21
C ILE A 14 19.46 9.63 4.12
N PRO A 15 18.12 9.63 4.28
CA PRO A 15 17.23 9.16 3.24
C PRO A 15 17.31 10.07 2.00
N VAL A 16 17.76 9.51 0.88
CA VAL A 16 17.75 10.17 -0.43
C VAL A 16 16.52 9.76 -1.25
N PHE A 17 15.96 8.59 -0.97
CA PHE A 17 14.75 8.10 -1.60
C PHE A 17 13.92 7.31 -0.61
N HIS A 18 12.61 7.57 -0.59
CA HIS A 18 11.64 6.78 0.15
C HIS A 18 10.34 6.75 -0.63
N VAL A 19 9.78 5.55 -0.75
CA VAL A 19 8.46 5.33 -1.34
C VAL A 19 7.75 4.25 -0.54
N ASN A 20 6.46 4.45 -0.29
CA ASN A 20 5.53 3.38 0.02
C ASN A 20 4.91 2.86 -1.29
N PRO A 21 5.34 1.69 -1.80
CA PRO A 21 4.97 1.26 -3.15
C PRO A 21 3.47 1.04 -3.34
N VAL A 22 2.80 0.52 -2.31
CA VAL A 22 1.36 0.27 -2.31
C VAL A 22 0.59 1.58 -2.47
N ARG A 23 1.00 2.62 -1.74
CA ARG A 23 0.30 3.91 -1.74
C ARG A 23 0.65 4.82 -2.91
N GLU A 24 1.91 4.79 -3.34
CA GLU A 24 2.44 5.84 -4.23
C GLU A 24 2.64 5.38 -5.67
N LEU A 25 2.86 4.08 -5.91
CA LEU A 25 3.15 3.56 -7.25
C LEU A 25 2.00 2.76 -7.86
N VAL A 26 1.19 2.11 -7.00
CA VAL A 26 0.13 1.20 -7.43
C VAL A 26 -1.23 1.91 -7.43
N LEU A 27 -1.53 2.68 -6.38
CA LEU A 27 -2.72 3.53 -6.32
C LEU A 27 -2.48 4.84 -7.08
N ASN A 28 -2.32 4.75 -8.41
CA ASN A 28 -2.42 5.94 -9.27
C ASN A 28 -3.80 6.55 -9.06
N ASP A 29 -3.85 7.78 -8.55
CA ASP A 29 -5.07 8.54 -8.22
C ASP A 29 -5.93 7.98 -7.08
N HIS A 30 -5.64 8.42 -5.86
CA HIS A 30 -6.56 9.28 -5.12
C HIS A 30 -5.79 9.94 -3.98
N LYS A 31 -6.02 11.23 -3.74
CA LYS A 31 -5.52 11.96 -2.57
C LYS A 31 -5.76 11.13 -1.31
N ALA A 32 -4.74 10.41 -0.86
CA ALA A 32 -4.78 9.62 0.36
C ALA A 32 -4.68 10.57 1.57
N GLU A 33 -5.72 11.37 1.79
CA GLU A 33 -6.00 12.01 3.08
C GLU A 33 -6.67 10.96 3.99
N GLY A 34 -5.96 9.87 4.24
CA GLY A 34 -6.28 8.89 5.27
C GLY A 34 -5.17 8.94 6.31
N LYS A 35 -5.48 9.39 7.53
CA LYS A 35 -4.58 9.41 8.68
C LYS A 35 -4.14 7.99 9.07
N ALA A 36 -3.28 7.36 8.28
CA ALA A 36 -2.30 6.45 8.84
C ALA A 36 -1.32 7.30 9.63
N LYS A 37 -0.90 6.85 10.81
CA LYS A 37 0.24 7.46 11.51
C LYS A 37 1.36 7.56 10.48
N ASN A 38 1.66 8.76 9.99
CA ASN A 38 2.90 9.04 9.29
C ASN A 38 3.97 8.81 10.36
N LEU A 39 4.40 7.56 10.54
CA LEU A 39 5.70 7.30 11.14
C LEU A 39 6.65 8.13 10.30
N ASP A 40 7.26 9.12 10.94
CA ASP A 40 8.15 10.05 10.27
C ASP A 40 9.21 9.21 9.54
N SER A 41 9.11 9.16 8.22
CA SER A 41 9.91 8.23 7.42
C SER A 41 11.39 8.52 7.57
N ALA A 42 11.74 9.77 7.90
CA ALA A 42 13.07 10.19 8.31
C ALA A 42 13.51 9.57 9.64
N LEU A 43 12.62 9.49 10.64
CA LEU A 43 12.91 8.85 11.92
C LEU A 43 13.15 7.34 11.75
N VAL A 44 12.32 6.67 10.94
CA VAL A 44 12.48 5.24 10.63
C VAL A 44 13.79 4.99 9.89
N ALA A 45 14.06 5.79 8.85
CA ALA A 45 15.31 5.72 8.11
C ALA A 45 16.53 5.92 9.03
N GLY A 46 16.48 6.93 9.90
CA GLY A 46 17.55 7.20 10.87
C GLY A 46 17.78 6.05 11.83
N PHE A 47 16.71 5.46 12.38
CA PHE A 47 16.80 4.30 13.26
C PHE A 47 17.41 3.08 12.54
N LEU A 48 16.95 2.79 11.32
CA LEU A 48 17.45 1.66 10.52
C LEU A 48 18.90 1.87 10.10
N SER A 49 19.29 3.11 9.77
CA SER A 49 20.69 3.45 9.53
C SER A 49 21.53 3.23 10.78
N ALA A 50 21.07 3.63 11.96
CA ALA A 50 21.80 3.45 13.20
C ALA A 50 22.02 1.95 13.50
N ILE A 51 21.03 1.09 13.23
CA ILE A 51 21.19 -0.37 13.32
C ILE A 51 22.30 -0.87 12.39
N ALA A 52 22.30 -0.41 11.13
CA ALA A 52 23.29 -0.83 10.14
C ALA A 52 24.70 -0.34 10.49
N SER A 53 24.84 0.90 10.93
CA SER A 53 26.11 1.47 11.40
C SER A 53 26.63 0.70 12.62
N PHE A 54 25.78 0.45 13.61
CA PHE A 54 26.16 -0.29 14.81
C PHE A 54 26.65 -1.70 14.47
N ALA A 55 25.93 -2.45 13.62
CA ALA A 55 26.33 -3.78 13.19
C ALA A 55 27.71 -3.77 12.49
N ASN A 56 28.00 -2.73 11.71
CA ASN A 56 29.29 -2.55 11.07
C ASN A 56 30.41 -2.25 12.08
N GLU A 57 30.14 -1.35 13.05
CA GLU A 57 31.09 -0.99 14.11
C GLU A 57 31.49 -2.17 14.98
N ILE A 58 30.56 -3.09 15.28
CA ILE A 58 30.85 -4.29 16.08
C ILE A 58 31.39 -5.45 15.24
N GLY A 59 31.70 -5.24 13.95
CA GLY A 59 32.34 -6.21 13.08
C GLY A 59 31.42 -7.29 12.50
N ILE A 60 30.09 -7.13 12.60
CA ILE A 60 29.10 -8.03 11.97
C ILE A 60 28.87 -7.65 10.50
N GLY A 61 29.25 -6.43 10.11
CA GLY A 61 29.07 -5.90 8.77
C GLY A 61 27.65 -5.38 8.54
N THR A 62 27.19 -5.36 7.27
CA THR A 62 25.82 -4.91 6.96
C THR A 62 24.81 -5.95 7.45
N PRO A 63 23.83 -5.57 8.29
CA PRO A 63 22.83 -6.51 8.79
C PRO A 63 21.97 -7.01 7.62
N LEU A 64 21.75 -8.32 7.50
CA LEU A 64 20.91 -8.84 6.42
C LEU A 64 19.44 -8.51 6.63
N THR A 65 18.97 -8.58 7.88
CA THR A 65 17.55 -8.43 8.20
C THR A 65 17.35 -8.06 9.68
N TYR A 66 16.40 -7.17 9.93
CA TYR A 66 15.83 -6.83 11.22
C TYR A 66 14.33 -7.21 11.22
N LYS A 67 13.87 -7.96 12.23
CA LYS A 67 12.48 -8.43 12.33
C LYS A 67 11.81 -7.81 13.55
N THR A 68 10.60 -7.30 13.35
CA THR A 68 9.65 -6.90 14.39
C THR A 68 8.48 -7.89 14.38
N GLU A 69 7.54 -7.74 15.30
CA GLU A 69 6.32 -8.57 15.34
C GLU A 69 5.46 -8.40 14.07
N GLU A 70 5.47 -7.22 13.46
CA GLU A 70 4.58 -6.88 12.34
C GLU A 70 5.28 -6.92 10.98
N MET A 71 6.58 -6.61 10.95
CA MET A 71 7.32 -6.42 9.70
C MET A 71 8.80 -6.82 9.79
N LYS A 72 9.37 -7.03 8.61
CA LYS A 72 10.76 -7.37 8.37
C LYS A 72 11.41 -6.29 7.51
N PHE A 73 12.53 -5.73 7.97
CA PHE A 73 13.38 -4.85 7.20
C PHE A 73 14.61 -5.62 6.76
N SER A 74 14.85 -5.69 5.46
CA SER A 74 16.05 -6.32 4.91
C SER A 74 16.94 -5.27 4.26
N PHE A 75 18.26 -5.44 4.40
CA PHE A 75 19.23 -4.43 4.00
C PHE A 75 20.18 -4.96 2.93
N LEU A 76 20.64 -4.06 2.07
CA LEU A 76 21.68 -4.28 1.09
C LEU A 76 22.53 -3.02 0.98
N SER A 77 23.84 -3.16 1.20
CA SER A 77 24.81 -2.07 0.95
C SER A 77 25.37 -2.19 -0.46
N LYS A 78 25.33 -1.11 -1.24
CA LYS A 78 25.92 -1.07 -2.59
C LYS A 78 26.32 0.37 -2.95
N SER A 79 27.55 0.56 -3.44
CA SER A 79 28.05 1.86 -3.91
C SER A 79 27.81 3.01 -2.91
N ASP A 80 28.24 2.81 -1.67
CA ASP A 80 28.10 3.76 -0.54
C ASP A 80 26.65 4.12 -0.18
N MET A 81 25.68 3.33 -0.64
CA MET A 81 24.26 3.47 -0.32
C MET A 81 23.74 2.25 0.42
N LEU A 82 22.77 2.51 1.30
CA LEU A 82 22.04 1.48 2.04
C LEU A 82 20.62 1.38 1.49
N PHE A 83 20.32 0.25 0.89
CA PHE A 83 19.00 -0.09 0.37
C PHE A 83 18.25 -0.92 1.41
N ILE A 84 17.01 -0.54 1.69
CA ILE A 84 16.20 -1.19 2.72
C ILE A 84 14.81 -1.48 2.17
N LEU A 85 14.37 -2.73 2.33
CA LEU A 85 13.04 -3.17 1.95
C LEU A 85 12.25 -3.60 3.20
N GLY A 86 11.15 -2.91 3.48
CA GLY A 86 10.20 -3.27 4.52
C GLY A 86 9.13 -4.21 3.96
N THR A 87 8.98 -5.41 4.52
CA THR A 87 8.07 -6.45 4.05
C THR A 87 7.36 -7.19 5.17
N THR A 88 6.25 -7.85 4.85
CA THR A 88 5.58 -8.83 5.73
C THR A 88 5.42 -10.14 4.95
N ASN A 89 5.73 -11.29 5.53
CA ASN A 89 5.60 -12.64 4.92
C ASN A 89 6.21 -12.83 3.51
N VAL A 90 7.16 -12.02 3.06
CA VAL A 90 7.91 -12.25 1.80
C VAL A 90 9.13 -13.13 2.07
N GLN A 91 9.41 -14.09 1.18
CA GLN A 91 10.54 -15.00 1.33
C GLN A 91 11.88 -14.26 1.25
N GLU A 92 12.88 -14.72 2.02
CA GLU A 92 14.17 -14.03 2.09
C GLU A 92 14.94 -14.06 0.76
N SER A 93 14.82 -15.14 -0.02
CA SER A 93 15.39 -15.23 -1.37
C SER A 93 14.81 -14.19 -2.31
N GLU A 94 13.49 -14.01 -2.30
CA GLU A 94 12.78 -13.02 -3.13
C GLU A 94 13.16 -11.60 -2.74
N ILE A 95 13.21 -11.30 -1.44
CA ILE A 95 13.63 -9.98 -0.95
C ILE A 95 15.04 -9.65 -1.42
N LYS A 96 15.96 -10.63 -1.38
CA LYS A 96 17.32 -10.43 -1.85
C LYS A 96 17.35 -10.09 -3.34
N THR A 97 16.55 -10.77 -4.16
CA THR A 97 16.44 -10.46 -5.59
C THR A 97 15.87 -9.05 -5.81
N ILE A 98 14.75 -8.71 -5.15
CA ILE A 98 14.13 -7.38 -5.25
C ILE A 98 15.12 -6.27 -4.87
N LEU A 99 15.81 -6.43 -3.73
CA LEU A 99 16.81 -5.45 -3.28
C LEU A 99 17.97 -5.30 -4.27
N ASN A 100 18.45 -6.41 -4.84
CA ASN A 100 19.51 -6.36 -5.84
C ASN A 100 19.05 -5.62 -7.11
N ASP A 101 17.85 -5.91 -7.61
CA ASP A 101 17.30 -5.26 -8.80
C ASP A 101 17.13 -3.76 -8.59
N ILE A 102 16.57 -3.37 -7.43
CA ILE A 102 16.44 -1.95 -7.03
C ILE A 102 17.81 -1.29 -6.98
N ALA A 103 18.79 -1.91 -6.32
CA ALA A 103 20.12 -1.34 -6.16
C ALA A 103 20.86 -1.21 -7.48
N GLU A 104 20.78 -2.21 -8.36
CA GLU A 104 21.38 -2.17 -9.70
C GLU A 104 20.79 -1.06 -10.56
N LYS A 105 19.47 -0.96 -10.61
CA LYS A 105 18.79 0.04 -11.43
C LYS A 105 19.02 1.45 -10.87
N PHE A 106 19.00 1.63 -9.56
CA PHE A 106 19.23 2.94 -8.94
C PHE A 106 20.67 3.42 -9.15
N VAL A 107 21.66 2.57 -8.85
CA VAL A 107 23.09 2.88 -9.07
C VAL A 107 23.37 3.13 -10.56
N GLY A 108 22.77 2.32 -11.44
CA GLY A 108 22.89 2.47 -12.88
C GLY A 108 22.34 3.82 -13.36
N MET A 109 21.16 4.23 -12.88
CA MET A 109 20.57 5.53 -13.19
C MET A 109 21.47 6.69 -12.74
N ILE A 110 21.97 6.63 -11.50
CA ILE A 110 22.86 7.65 -10.95
C ILE A 110 24.15 7.77 -11.77
N SER A 111 24.74 6.62 -12.12
CA SER A 111 26.02 6.57 -12.82
C SER A 111 25.89 7.03 -14.27
N HIS A 112 24.79 6.66 -14.95
CA HIS A 112 24.53 7.02 -16.33
C HIS A 112 24.32 8.53 -16.49
N ASP A 113 23.54 9.12 -15.57
CA ASP A 113 23.15 10.52 -15.61
C ASP A 113 24.10 11.43 -14.80
N ASN A 114 25.16 10.86 -14.21
CA ASN A 114 26.11 11.53 -13.30
C ASN A 114 25.42 12.36 -12.21
N LEU A 115 24.38 11.78 -11.60
CA LEU A 115 23.50 12.48 -10.67
C LEU A 115 24.14 12.62 -9.29
N ASN A 116 24.02 13.81 -8.70
CA ASN A 116 24.24 13.96 -7.28
C ASN A 116 22.96 13.65 -6.51
N VAL A 117 22.88 12.45 -5.92
CA VAL A 117 21.69 11.92 -5.22
C VAL A 117 21.16 12.80 -4.08
N THR A 118 21.96 13.70 -3.51
CA THR A 118 21.49 14.59 -2.43
C THR A 118 20.67 15.77 -2.95
N ILE A 119 20.78 16.10 -4.24
CA ILE A 119 20.12 17.26 -4.86
C ILE A 119 19.34 16.92 -6.13
N ALA A 120 19.58 15.75 -6.72
CA ALA A 120 18.94 15.32 -7.96
C ALA A 120 17.46 15.02 -7.76
N ASN A 121 16.67 15.26 -8.81
CA ASN A 121 15.29 14.82 -8.86
C ASN A 121 15.25 13.30 -9.11
N LEU A 122 14.95 12.52 -8.07
CA LEU A 122 14.89 11.05 -8.15
C LEU A 122 13.51 10.51 -8.54
N LYS A 123 12.53 11.39 -8.85
CA LYS A 123 11.20 10.97 -9.33
C LYS A 123 11.23 10.02 -10.54
N PRO A 124 12.15 10.15 -11.53
CA PRO A 124 12.22 9.19 -12.63
C PRO A 124 12.45 7.74 -12.18
N PHE A 125 13.05 7.54 -10.99
CA PHE A 125 13.23 6.21 -10.44
C PHE A 125 11.91 5.55 -10.01
N ASN A 126 10.83 6.32 -9.79
CA ASN A 126 9.52 5.75 -9.42
C ASN A 126 8.99 4.82 -10.51
N ASP A 127 9.16 5.18 -11.79
CA ASP A 127 8.70 4.35 -12.91
C ASP A 127 9.52 3.06 -13.02
N VAL A 128 10.84 3.16 -12.79
CA VAL A 128 11.74 2.01 -12.75
C VAL A 128 11.39 1.09 -11.60
N LEU A 129 11.19 1.64 -10.41
CA LEU A 129 10.78 0.91 -9.21
C LEU A 129 9.42 0.24 -9.41
N LYS A 130 8.47 0.92 -10.06
CA LYS A 130 7.18 0.34 -10.41
C LYS A 130 7.34 -0.85 -11.35
N GLY A 131 8.21 -0.75 -12.36
CA GLY A 131 8.55 -1.86 -13.24
C GLY A 131 9.07 -3.07 -12.48
N ILE A 132 10.09 -2.87 -11.64
CA ILE A 132 10.65 -3.94 -10.78
C ILE A 132 9.55 -4.57 -9.94
N LEU A 133 8.83 -3.76 -9.16
CA LEU A 133 7.85 -4.28 -8.21
C LEU A 133 6.65 -4.93 -8.90
N SER A 134 6.26 -4.49 -10.11
CA SER A 134 5.16 -5.10 -10.85
C SER A 134 5.40 -6.58 -11.15
N GLU A 135 6.63 -6.96 -11.50
CA GLU A 135 7.02 -8.36 -11.74
C GLU A 135 6.83 -9.23 -10.48
N TYR A 136 7.04 -8.67 -9.29
CA TYR A 136 6.89 -9.39 -8.02
C TYR A 136 5.46 -9.34 -7.48
N VAL A 137 4.73 -8.26 -7.74
CA VAL A 137 3.33 -8.07 -7.38
C VAL A 137 2.43 -9.03 -8.15
N GLU A 138 2.66 -9.20 -9.46
CA GLU A 138 1.93 -10.15 -10.30
C GLU A 138 2.14 -11.60 -9.85
N LYS A 139 3.34 -11.92 -9.35
CA LYS A 139 3.73 -13.27 -8.94
C LYS A 139 3.22 -13.67 -7.54
N HIS A 140 3.07 -12.72 -6.62
CA HIS A 140 2.84 -13.03 -5.20
C HIS A 140 1.62 -12.35 -4.56
N ASP A 141 0.79 -11.68 -5.34
CA ASP A 141 -0.47 -11.11 -4.84
C ASP A 141 -0.24 -10.13 -3.66
N LEU A 142 0.84 -9.33 -3.79
CA LEU A 142 1.46 -8.56 -2.70
C LEU A 142 0.68 -7.30 -2.30
N ILE A 143 -0.51 -7.08 -2.84
CA ILE A 143 -1.28 -5.85 -2.67
C ILE A 143 -2.74 -6.20 -2.42
N GLN A 144 -3.09 -6.34 -1.13
CA GLN A 144 -4.50 -6.37 -0.74
C GLN A 144 -5.15 -4.99 -0.87
N GLU A 145 -4.47 -3.87 -0.66
CA GLU A 145 -5.15 -2.57 -0.66
C GLU A 145 -5.78 -2.22 -2.02
N SER A 146 -5.13 -2.51 -3.15
CA SER A 146 -5.72 -2.33 -4.48
C SER A 146 -6.89 -3.29 -4.72
N ARG A 147 -6.78 -4.56 -4.32
CA ARG A 147 -7.88 -5.54 -4.42
C ARG A 147 -9.04 -5.26 -3.47
N LEU A 148 -8.78 -4.67 -2.30
CA LEU A 148 -9.81 -4.26 -1.36
C LEU A 148 -10.52 -3.02 -1.87
N ILE A 149 -9.81 -2.05 -2.47
CA ILE A 149 -10.43 -0.89 -3.13
C ILE A 149 -11.26 -1.34 -4.33
N GLU A 150 -10.77 -2.24 -5.17
CA GLU A 150 -11.54 -2.85 -6.26
C GLU A 150 -12.74 -3.63 -5.70
N GLU A 151 -12.57 -4.45 -4.65
CA GLU A 151 -13.67 -5.14 -3.98
C GLU A 151 -14.70 -4.13 -3.45
N TYR A 152 -14.29 -3.01 -2.86
CA TYR A 152 -15.20 -1.99 -2.32
C TYR A 152 -15.90 -1.18 -3.42
N ALA A 153 -15.22 -0.95 -4.54
CA ALA A 153 -15.77 -0.26 -5.70
C ALA A 153 -16.74 -1.16 -6.50
N GLU A 154 -16.50 -2.48 -6.51
CA GLU A 154 -17.35 -3.44 -7.24
C GLU A 154 -18.51 -3.96 -6.41
N LEU A 155 -18.42 -3.95 -5.08
CA LEU A 155 -19.50 -4.38 -4.18
C LEU A 155 -20.54 -3.28 -4.02
N ILE A 156 -21.75 -3.57 -4.50
CA ILE A 156 -22.92 -2.71 -4.36
C ILE A 156 -23.86 -3.33 -3.32
N PRO A 157 -23.97 -2.73 -2.11
CA PRO A 157 -24.94 -3.17 -1.12
C PRO A 157 -26.36 -2.70 -1.46
N GLU A 158 -27.32 -3.59 -1.24
CA GLU A 158 -28.74 -3.33 -1.38
C GLU A 158 -29.46 -3.68 -0.08
N SER A 159 -30.23 -2.74 0.45
CA SER A 159 -30.98 -2.91 1.69
C SER A 159 -32.35 -3.55 1.45
N HIS A 160 -32.69 -4.51 2.32
CA HIS A 160 -34.00 -5.16 2.37
C HIS A 160 -34.82 -4.74 3.60
N ILE A 161 -34.47 -3.60 4.22
CA ILE A 161 -35.16 -3.14 5.42
C ILE A 161 -36.51 -2.51 5.07
N VAL A 162 -37.57 -2.94 5.75
CA VAL A 162 -38.90 -2.37 5.52
C VAL A 162 -39.00 -0.92 6.02
N PRO A 163 -39.76 -0.03 5.34
CA PRO A 163 -39.85 1.40 5.65
C PRO A 163 -40.25 1.71 7.10
N GLU A 164 -41.11 0.90 7.70
CA GLU A 164 -41.58 1.06 9.09
C GLU A 164 -40.44 0.85 10.10
N THR A 165 -39.56 -0.10 9.83
CA THR A 165 -38.38 -0.40 10.67
C THR A 165 -37.32 0.68 10.50
N LEU A 166 -37.15 1.19 9.28
CA LEU A 166 -36.22 2.28 8.97
C LEU A 166 -36.53 3.58 9.76
N LYS A 167 -37.82 3.86 10.02
CA LYS A 167 -38.29 5.00 10.84
C LYS A 167 -37.93 4.87 12.33
N LYS A 168 -37.67 3.65 12.82
CA LYS A 168 -37.29 3.39 14.22
C LYS A 168 -35.78 3.47 14.46
N LEU A 169 -34.98 3.54 13.40
CA LEU A 169 -33.53 3.64 13.48
C LEU A 169 -33.06 5.08 13.73
N SER A 170 -31.86 5.20 14.31
CA SER A 170 -31.14 6.47 14.45
C SER A 170 -30.91 7.14 13.09
N ASN A 171 -30.78 8.47 13.06
CA ASN A 171 -30.56 9.22 11.82
C ASN A 171 -29.36 8.69 11.04
N THR A 172 -28.25 8.39 11.71
CA THR A 172 -27.04 7.84 11.08
C THR A 172 -27.29 6.52 10.36
N ARG A 173 -27.98 5.57 11.03
CA ARG A 173 -28.31 4.27 10.42
C ARG A 173 -29.33 4.43 9.29
N ARG A 174 -30.30 5.33 9.46
CA ARG A 174 -31.31 5.63 8.44
C ARG A 174 -30.67 6.16 7.16
N VAL A 175 -29.72 7.08 7.28
CA VAL A 175 -28.96 7.61 6.13
C VAL A 175 -28.16 6.49 5.48
N LEU A 176 -27.45 5.67 6.26
CA LEU A 176 -26.68 4.54 5.73
C LEU A 176 -27.56 3.57 4.92
N PHE A 177 -28.71 3.15 5.47
CA PHE A 177 -29.64 2.25 4.77
C PHE A 177 -30.23 2.87 3.49
N LYS A 178 -30.47 4.18 3.46
CA LYS A 178 -30.92 4.89 2.23
C LYS A 178 -29.85 4.92 1.15
N LEU A 179 -28.57 4.93 1.52
CA LEU A 179 -27.46 4.92 0.57
C LEU A 179 -27.20 3.53 -0.04
N MET A 180 -27.70 2.45 0.59
CA MET A 180 -27.65 1.07 0.11
C MET A 180 -28.85 0.74 -0.79
N ASN A 181 -28.99 1.47 -1.89
CA ASN A 181 -30.12 1.39 -2.83
C ASN A 181 -29.84 0.53 -4.07
N GLY A 182 -28.75 -0.24 -4.08
CA GLY A 182 -28.35 -1.03 -5.26
C GLY A 182 -27.64 -0.23 -6.36
N THR A 183 -27.26 1.04 -6.12
CA THR A 183 -26.49 1.83 -7.10
C THR A 183 -25.12 2.27 -6.60
N ASN A 184 -24.98 2.56 -5.31
CA ASN A 184 -23.73 3.06 -4.75
C ASN A 184 -22.82 1.89 -4.32
N SER A 185 -21.54 1.97 -4.65
CA SER A 185 -20.55 1.01 -4.15
C SER A 185 -20.28 1.23 -2.65
N ILE A 186 -19.66 0.27 -1.98
CA ILE A 186 -19.19 0.45 -0.60
C ILE A 186 -18.24 1.65 -0.51
N TYR A 187 -17.39 1.83 -1.52
CA TYR A 187 -16.48 2.96 -1.61
C TYR A 187 -17.22 4.31 -1.65
N ASP A 188 -18.25 4.43 -2.48
CA ASP A 188 -19.06 5.66 -2.59
C ASP A 188 -19.80 5.98 -1.30
N ILE A 189 -20.40 4.96 -0.68
CA ILE A 189 -21.12 5.11 0.59
C ILE A 189 -20.17 5.55 1.70
N ALA A 190 -18.98 4.95 1.77
CA ALA A 190 -17.94 5.33 2.73
C ALA A 190 -17.54 6.80 2.57
N LYS A 191 -17.36 7.27 1.33
CA LYS A 191 -17.05 8.67 1.01
C LYS A 191 -18.19 9.62 1.42
N MET A 192 -19.44 9.28 1.10
CA MET A 192 -20.63 10.09 1.43
C MET A 192 -20.87 10.16 2.95
N THR A 193 -20.51 9.11 3.68
CA THR A 193 -20.68 9.02 5.14
C THR A 193 -19.44 9.42 5.93
N LYS A 194 -18.33 9.74 5.26
CA LYS A 194 -17.01 10.02 5.86
C LYS A 194 -16.54 8.89 6.79
N GLN A 195 -16.76 7.64 6.38
CA GLN A 195 -16.36 6.44 7.10
C GLN A 195 -15.23 5.71 6.36
N ASP A 196 -14.49 4.90 7.11
CA ASP A 196 -13.52 3.99 6.53
C ASP A 196 -14.25 2.85 5.77
N PRO A 197 -13.93 2.58 4.48
CA PRO A 197 -14.60 1.55 3.68
C PRO A 197 -14.53 0.15 4.29
N ARG A 198 -13.43 -0.20 4.96
CA ARG A 198 -13.24 -1.52 5.59
C ARG A 198 -14.10 -1.66 6.84
N ALA A 199 -14.15 -0.64 7.69
CA ALA A 199 -15.04 -0.58 8.84
C ALA A 199 -16.51 -0.66 8.39
N LEU A 200 -16.87 0.07 7.33
CA LEU A 200 -18.20 0.03 6.74
C LEU A 200 -18.54 -1.38 6.26
N LEU A 201 -17.69 -2.01 5.44
CA LEU A 201 -17.92 -3.38 4.96
C LEU A 201 -18.08 -4.39 6.12
N SER A 202 -17.30 -4.24 7.20
CA SER A 202 -17.44 -5.10 8.39
C SER A 202 -18.85 -5.01 8.99
N VAL A 203 -19.37 -3.78 9.15
CA VAL A 203 -20.74 -3.53 9.61
C VAL A 203 -21.77 -4.11 8.63
N LEU A 204 -21.60 -3.88 7.33
CA LEU A 204 -22.53 -4.38 6.32
C LEU A 204 -22.53 -5.91 6.20
N ARG A 205 -21.39 -6.57 6.44
CA ARG A 205 -21.30 -8.04 6.52
C ARG A 205 -22.10 -8.58 7.71
N SER A 206 -22.14 -7.85 8.83
CA SER A 206 -23.04 -8.19 9.94
C SER A 206 -24.51 -8.11 9.52
N TYR A 207 -24.89 -7.05 8.80
CA TYR A 207 -26.26 -6.91 8.28
C TYR A 207 -26.62 -7.96 7.21
N LYS A 208 -25.66 -8.38 6.38
CA LYS A 208 -25.82 -9.50 5.44
C LYS A 208 -26.14 -10.80 6.16
N LYS A 209 -25.43 -11.10 7.26
CA LYS A 209 -25.71 -12.30 8.08
C LYS A 209 -27.13 -12.29 8.65
N SER A 210 -27.66 -11.10 8.98
CA SER A 210 -29.05 -10.93 9.42
C SER A 210 -30.07 -10.82 8.28
N GLY A 211 -29.65 -10.95 7.01
CA GLY A 211 -30.54 -10.85 5.84
C GLY A 211 -31.03 -9.43 5.51
N LEU A 212 -30.51 -8.40 6.17
CA LEU A 212 -30.94 -7.01 5.99
C LEU A 212 -30.29 -6.32 4.79
N VAL A 213 -29.18 -6.88 4.30
CA VAL A 213 -28.39 -6.35 3.18
C VAL A 213 -27.96 -7.51 2.28
N SER A 214 -28.07 -7.34 0.96
CA SER A 214 -27.40 -8.20 -0.02
C SER A 214 -26.26 -7.44 -0.68
N PHE A 215 -25.34 -8.17 -1.31
CA PHE A 215 -24.28 -7.56 -2.13
C PHE A 215 -24.40 -8.06 -3.56
N GLN A 216 -24.38 -7.11 -4.49
CA GLN A 216 -24.21 -7.38 -5.91
C GLN A 216 -22.78 -7.01 -6.30
N ARG A 217 -22.21 -7.74 -7.28
CA ARG A 217 -20.96 -7.34 -7.93
C ARG A 217 -21.28 -6.71 -9.26
N LEU A 218 -20.66 -5.57 -9.57
CA LEU A 218 -20.64 -5.04 -10.93
C LEU A 218 -20.03 -6.11 -11.86
N SER A 219 -20.85 -6.70 -12.74
CA SER A 219 -20.30 -7.68 -13.70
C SER A 219 -19.33 -6.98 -14.64
N SER A 220 -18.12 -7.51 -14.78
CA SER A 220 -17.04 -7.04 -15.66
C SER A 220 -17.36 -7.07 -17.17
N LYS A 221 -18.62 -7.24 -17.58
CA LYS A 221 -19.05 -7.24 -18.99
C LYS A 221 -19.23 -5.86 -19.62
N LYS A 222 -18.95 -4.75 -18.93
CA LYS A 222 -19.14 -3.39 -19.48
C LYS A 222 -17.92 -2.48 -19.56
N ILE A 223 -16.70 -2.99 -19.32
CA ILE A 223 -15.45 -2.26 -19.59
C ILE A 223 -14.75 -2.84 -20.84
N ARG A 224 -15.50 -2.95 -21.93
CA ARG A 224 -14.95 -3.03 -23.29
C ARG A 224 -15.76 -2.09 -24.17
N ARG A 225 -15.56 -0.78 -23.97
CA ARG A 225 -15.84 0.30 -24.92
C ARG A 225 -15.61 1.64 -24.21
N ILE A 226 -14.35 2.01 -24.06
CA ILE A 226 -13.97 3.38 -24.34
C ILE A 226 -12.87 3.25 -25.40
N LYS A 227 -13.29 3.46 -26.65
CA LYS A 227 -12.40 3.84 -27.73
C LYS A 227 -11.80 5.19 -27.33
N LEU A 228 -10.48 5.31 -27.43
CA LEU A 228 -9.79 6.31 -28.25
C LEU A 228 -8.41 5.75 -28.58
#